data_AF-A0A645GEQ2-F1
#
_entry.id   AF-A0A645GEQ2-F1
#
_cell.length_a   1.000
_cell.length_b   1.000
_cell.length_c   1.000
_cell.angle_alpha   90.00
_cell.angle_beta   90.00
_cell.angle_gamma   90.00
#
_symmetry.space_group_name_H-M   'P 1'
#
loop_
_entity.id
_entity.type
_entity.pdbx_description
1 polymer ?
#
loop_
_entity_poly.entity_id
_entity_poly.type
_entity_poly.pdbx_seq_one_letter_code
_entity_poly.pdbx_strand_id
1 'polypeptide(L)'
;MQGGYQDGTYTGSGEGYSGVTKVSVTVEGGNITAIDVVSHADEDKFFSRALGVITKIISGQSIDVDTVSGATFSSNGIIEAVADALGIDFTNPNDTAVREGHGDGRR
;
A
#
# COMPACT_ATOMS: atom_id res chain seq x y z
N MET A 1 6.81 19.26 21.23
CA MET A 1 7.26 18.44 20.09
C MET A 1 6.46 17.15 20.14
N GLN A 2 5.46 16.95 19.29
CA GLN A 2 4.57 15.77 19.33
C GLN A 2 4.46 15.15 17.95
N GLY A 3 5.28 14.11 17.72
CA GLY A 3 4.85 12.74 17.42
C GLY A 3 3.57 12.44 16.64
N GLY A 4 3.19 13.25 15.65
CA GLY A 4 2.28 12.83 14.58
C GLY A 4 3.03 12.88 13.26
N TYR A 5 2.76 11.95 12.34
CA TYR A 5 3.36 11.93 11.01
C TYR A 5 3.47 13.34 10.41
N GLN A 6 4.61 13.65 9.78
CA GLN A 6 4.78 14.94 9.13
C GLN A 6 3.74 15.05 8.03
N ASP A 7 2.93 16.11 8.10
CA ASP A 7 2.09 16.50 6.99
C ASP A 7 2.95 16.62 5.72
N GLY A 8 2.62 15.80 4.73
CA GLY A 8 3.51 15.53 3.63
C GLY A 8 3.00 14.42 2.73
N THR A 9 3.66 14.28 1.59
CA THR A 9 3.34 13.26 0.60
C THR A 9 4.39 12.17 0.68
N TYR A 10 3.94 10.96 1.00
CA TYR A 10 4.73 9.77 1.07
C TYR A 10 4.52 8.96 -0.20
N THR A 11 5.60 8.42 -0.77
CA THR A 11 5.50 7.55 -1.93
C THR A 11 6.00 6.17 -1.55
N GLY A 12 5.24 5.16 -1.94
CA GLY A 12 5.58 3.77 -1.70
C GLY A 12 5.31 2.93 -2.93
N SER A 13 5.88 1.74 -2.92
CA SER A 13 5.85 0.83 -4.06
C SER A 13 5.41 -0.54 -3.58
N GLY A 14 4.64 -1.27 -4.38
CA GLY A 14 4.22 -2.62 -4.04
C GLY A 14 4.05 -3.49 -5.28
N GLU A 15 4.13 -4.81 -5.09
CA GLU A 15 3.92 -5.79 -6.15
C GLU A 15 2.41 -6.02 -6.36
N GLY A 16 1.90 -5.52 -7.49
CA GLY A 16 0.54 -5.75 -7.96
C GLY A 16 0.43 -6.94 -8.91
N TYR A 17 -0.77 -7.13 -9.48
CA TYR A 17 -1.04 -8.26 -10.39
C TYR A 17 -0.21 -8.21 -11.68
N SER A 18 -0.15 -7.02 -12.30
CA SER A 18 0.51 -6.80 -13.59
C SER A 18 1.92 -6.22 -13.47
N GLY A 19 2.45 -6.07 -12.25
CA GLY A 19 3.79 -5.54 -11.97
C GLY A 19 3.82 -4.56 -10.80
N VAL A 20 4.97 -3.89 -10.65
CA VAL A 20 5.20 -2.91 -9.57
C VAL A 20 4.25 -1.73 -9.74
N THR A 21 3.48 -1.45 -8.69
CA THR A 21 2.57 -0.33 -8.59
C THR A 21 3.14 0.67 -7.60
N LYS A 22 3.23 1.93 -8.01
CA LYS A 22 3.69 3.04 -7.18
C LYS A 22 2.52 3.92 -6.79
N VAL A 23 2.38 4.15 -5.50
CA VAL A 23 1.32 4.99 -4.93
C VAL A 23 1.93 6.15 -4.14
N SER A 24 1.14 7.20 -4.00
CA SER A 24 1.46 8.44 -3.31
C SER A 24 0.38 8.70 -2.29
N VAL A 25 0.73 8.59 -1.02
CA VAL A 25 -0.13 8.80 0.13
C VAL A 25 0.10 10.21 0.66
N THR A 26 -0.93 11.04 0.68
CA THR A 26 -0.89 12.36 1.32
C THR A 26 -1.39 12.22 2.74
N VAL A 27 -0.57 12.66 3.68
CA VAL A 27 -0.89 12.71 5.11
C VAL A 27 -0.98 14.17 5.52
N GLU A 28 -2.04 14.54 6.24
CA GLU A 28 -2.19 15.87 6.82
C GLU A 28 -2.60 15.76 8.28
N GLY A 29 -1.87 16.43 9.18
CA GLY A 29 -2.16 16.41 10.61
C GLY A 29 -2.14 15.01 11.22
N GLY A 30 -1.35 14.09 10.67
CA GLY A 30 -1.25 12.70 11.12
C GLY A 30 -2.30 11.73 10.56
N ASN A 31 -3.13 12.15 9.60
CA ASN A 31 -4.16 11.31 8.99
C ASN A 31 -3.99 11.25 7.46
N ILE A 32 -4.32 10.11 6.86
CA ILE A 32 -4.30 9.93 5.40
C ILE A 32 -5.47 10.73 4.81
N THR A 33 -5.17 11.73 3.99
CA THR A 33 -6.19 12.57 3.33
C THR A 33 -6.45 12.16 1.90
N ALA A 34 -5.42 11.68 1.20
CA ALA A 34 -5.54 11.20 -0.17
C ALA A 34 -4.55 10.08 -0.47
N ILE A 35 -4.93 9.18 -1.37
CA ILE A 35 -4.02 8.18 -1.95
C ILE A 35 -4.19 8.28 -3.46
N ASP A 36 -3.10 8.60 -4.14
CA ASP A 36 -3.02 8.75 -5.58
C ASP A 36 -2.05 7.71 -6.15
N VAL A 37 -2.34 7.14 -7.32
CA VAL A 37 -1.47 6.10 -7.89
C VAL A 37 -0.62 6.73 -8.99
N VAL A 38 0.66 6.95 -8.68
CA VAL A 38 1.63 7.59 -9.57
C VAL A 38 1.93 6.72 -10.78
N SER A 39 1.97 5.40 -10.59
CA SER A 39 2.22 4.47 -11.67
C SER A 39 1.58 3.13 -11.36
N HIS A 40 0.73 2.64 -12.26
CA HIS A 40 0.22 1.28 -12.19
C HIS A 40 0.23 0.66 -13.58
N ALA A 41 0.46 -0.65 -13.61
CA ALA A 41 0.26 -1.47 -14.80
C ALA A 41 -1.18 -2.04 -14.86
N ASP A 42 -2.01 -1.72 -13.88
CA ASP A 42 -3.39 -2.18 -13.77
C ASP A 42 -4.36 -1.44 -14.70
N GLU A 43 -5.46 -2.08 -15.06
CA GLU A 43 -6.54 -1.46 -15.84
C GLU A 43 -7.43 -0.56 -14.96
N ASP A 44 -8.04 0.49 -15.53
CA ASP A 44 -8.96 1.41 -14.84
C ASP A 44 -10.11 0.72 -14.07
N LYS A 45 -10.52 -0.46 -14.53
CA LYS A 45 -11.54 -1.30 -13.85
C LYS A 45 -11.07 -1.77 -12.47
N PHE A 46 -9.78 -2.07 -12.33
CA PHE A 46 -9.16 -2.42 -11.05
C PHE A 46 -8.93 -1.17 -10.23
N PHE A 47 -8.51 -0.07 -10.87
CA PHE A 47 -8.37 1.23 -10.20
C PHE A 47 -9.69 1.70 -9.57
N SER A 48 -10.82 1.57 -10.26
CA SER A 48 -12.13 1.94 -9.73
C SER A 48 -12.54 1.07 -8.52
N ARG A 49 -12.19 -0.22 -8.53
CA ARG A 49 -12.40 -1.12 -7.37
C ARG A 49 -11.46 -0.77 -6.22
N ALA A 50 -10.20 -0.51 -6.53
CA ALA A 50 -9.19 -0.08 -5.58
C ALA A 50 -9.51 1.28 -4.98
N LEU A 51 -10.08 2.23 -5.72
CA LEU A 51 -10.57 3.51 -5.20
C LEU A 51 -11.65 3.29 -4.14
N GLY A 52 -12.54 2.32 -4.33
CA GLY A 52 -13.50 1.92 -3.30
C GLY A 52 -12.84 1.39 -2.03
N VAL A 53 -11.73 0.65 -2.18
CA VAL A 53 -10.90 0.14 -1.07
C VAL A 53 -10.12 1.28 -0.40
N ILE A 54 -9.43 2.12 -1.18
CA ILE A 54 -8.73 3.34 -0.76
C ILE A 54 -9.65 4.27 0.02
N THR A 55 -10.88 4.49 -0.45
CA THR A 55 -11.86 5.33 0.26
C THR A 55 -12.21 4.73 1.62
N LYS A 56 -12.30 3.40 1.73
CA LYS A 56 -12.46 2.72 3.02
C LYS A 56 -11.22 2.84 3.90
N ILE A 57 -10.01 2.80 3.32
CA ILE A 57 -8.75 3.03 4.04
C ILE A 57 -8.72 4.45 4.61
N ILE A 58 -9.04 5.46 3.80
CA ILE A 58 -9.07 6.87 4.22
C ILE A 58 -10.18 7.06 5.27
N SER A 59 -11.37 6.50 5.06
CA SER A 59 -12.48 6.63 6.01
C SER A 59 -12.25 5.86 7.32
N GLY A 60 -11.56 4.73 7.27
CA GLY A 60 -11.26 3.89 8.44
C GLY A 60 -9.90 4.17 9.06
N GLN A 61 -9.07 5.00 8.41
CA GLN A 61 -7.65 5.21 8.71
C GLN A 61 -6.91 3.87 8.96
N SER A 62 -7.25 2.84 8.20
CA SER A 62 -6.73 1.48 8.38
C SER A 62 -6.43 0.85 7.03
N ILE A 63 -5.21 0.34 6.89
CA ILE A 63 -4.78 -0.41 5.72
C ILE A 63 -5.29 -1.87 5.73
N ASP A 64 -5.84 -2.33 6.86
CA ASP A 64 -6.49 -3.64 7.02
C ASP A 64 -7.91 -3.58 6.45
N VAL A 65 -8.00 -3.61 5.12
CA VAL A 65 -9.27 -3.61 4.38
C VAL A 65 -9.37 -4.85 3.52
N ASP A 66 -10.57 -5.42 3.47
CA ASP A 66 -10.83 -6.64 2.70
C ASP A 66 -10.62 -6.38 1.20
N THR A 67 -9.80 -7.23 0.59
CA THR A 67 -9.51 -7.13 -0.84
C THR A 67 -10.71 -7.54 -1.69
N VAL A 68 -10.86 -6.91 -2.86
CA VAL A 68 -11.98 -7.27 -3.75
C VAL A 68 -11.68 -8.57 -4.48
N SER A 69 -12.59 -9.54 -4.39
CA SER A 69 -12.51 -10.79 -5.17
C SER A 69 -12.38 -10.51 -6.66
N GLY A 70 -11.31 -11.02 -7.27
CA GLY A 70 -10.94 -10.79 -8.67
C GLY A 70 -9.98 -9.61 -8.89
N ALA A 71 -9.70 -8.81 -7.86
CA ALA A 71 -8.68 -7.76 -7.82
C ALA A 71 -7.75 -7.93 -6.60
N THR A 72 -7.70 -9.12 -6.01
CA THR A 72 -6.94 -9.42 -4.78
C THR A 72 -5.46 -9.08 -4.92
N PHE A 73 -4.87 -9.41 -6.07
CA PHE A 73 -3.48 -9.13 -6.36
C PHE A 73 -3.17 -7.62 -6.39
N SER A 74 -3.92 -6.86 -7.19
CA SER A 74 -3.81 -5.40 -7.25
C SER A 74 -4.15 -4.71 -5.92
N SER A 75 -5.11 -5.25 -5.16
CA SER A 75 -5.48 -4.72 -3.83
C SER A 75 -4.31 -4.84 -2.85
N ASN A 76 -3.68 -6.02 -2.77
CA ASN A 76 -2.52 -6.24 -1.91
C ASN A 76 -1.33 -5.36 -2.31
N GLY A 77 -1.06 -5.19 -3.60
CA GLY A 77 0.03 -4.32 -4.08
C GLY A 77 -0.18 -2.85 -3.70
N ILE A 78 -1.43 -2.36 -3.71
CA ILE A 78 -1.75 -1.01 -3.23
C ILE A 78 -1.62 -0.92 -1.71
N ILE A 79 -2.12 -1.92 -0.97
CA ILE A 79 -2.01 -1.95 0.49
C ILE A 79 -0.53 -1.94 0.90
N GLU A 80 0.31 -2.74 0.24
CA GLU A 80 1.75 -2.75 0.45
C GLU A 80 2.38 -1.40 0.13
N ALA A 81 2.07 -0.82 -1.02
CA ALA A 81 2.63 0.47 -1.40
C ALA A 81 2.22 1.59 -0.41
N VAL A 82 0.99 1.54 0.12
CA VAL A 82 0.53 2.46 1.16
C VAL A 82 1.23 2.18 2.49
N ALA A 83 1.38 0.91 2.86
CA ALA A 83 2.08 0.49 4.07
C ALA A 83 3.55 0.93 4.04
N ASP A 84 4.26 0.68 2.95
CA ASP A 84 5.64 1.11 2.69
C ASP A 84 5.77 2.64 2.77
N ALA A 85 4.85 3.38 2.13
CA ALA A 85 4.81 4.84 2.22
C ALA A 85 4.65 5.35 3.67
N LEU A 86 3.86 4.64 4.48
CA LEU A 86 3.61 4.98 5.88
C LEU A 86 4.61 4.35 6.86
N GLY A 87 5.54 3.54 6.38
CA GLY A 87 6.49 2.78 7.19
C GLY A 87 5.84 1.70 8.06
N ILE A 88 4.74 1.10 7.59
CA ILE A 88 4.03 0.00 8.23
C ILE A 88 4.58 -1.32 7.69
N ASP A 89 4.94 -2.26 8.58
CA ASP A 89 5.28 -3.62 8.21
C ASP A 89 4.05 -4.37 7.67
N PHE A 90 3.92 -4.42 6.35
CA PHE A 90 2.94 -5.24 5.65
C PHE A 90 3.67 -6.26 4.77
N THR A 91 3.38 -7.54 4.96
CA THR A 91 3.91 -8.61 4.11
C THR A 91 2.90 -8.90 3.02
N ASN A 92 3.18 -8.45 1.79
CA ASN A 92 2.34 -8.77 0.66
C ASN A 92 2.47 -10.27 0.34
N PRO A 93 1.38 -11.06 0.37
CA PRO A 93 1.44 -12.48 0.03
C PRO A 93 1.71 -12.74 -1.46
N ASN A 94 1.61 -11.71 -2.31
CA ASN A 94 1.97 -11.81 -3.73
C ASN A 94 3.45 -11.52 -4.00
N ASP A 95 4.11 -10.80 -3.09
CA ASP A 95 5.54 -10.58 -3.18
C ASP A 95 6.20 -11.95 -2.99
N THR A 96 6.66 -12.50 -4.11
CA THR A 96 7.33 -13.81 -4.12
C THR A 96 8.78 -13.68 -3.68
N ALA A 97 9.22 -12.49 -3.21
CA ALA A 97 10.39 -12.37 -2.36
C ALA A 97 10.03 -12.85 -0.94
N VAL A 98 9.70 -14.15 -0.88
CA VAL A 98 10.22 -15.01 0.18
C VAL A 98 11.72 -14.78 0.17
N ARG A 99 12.18 -13.80 0.94
CA ARG A 99 13.58 -13.66 1.31
C ARG A 99 13.92 -14.92 2.07
N GLU A 100 14.38 -15.93 1.33
CA GLU A 100 15.47 -16.77 1.76
C GLU A 100 16.56 -15.82 2.28
N GLY A 101 16.50 -15.55 3.59
CA GLY A 101 17.20 -14.39 4.13
C GLY A 101 16.96 -14.08 5.60
N HIS A 102 16.29 -14.94 6.38
CA HIS A 102 16.66 -15.07 7.79
C HIS A 102 17.98 -15.84 7.86
N GLY A 103 19.05 -15.22 7.34
CA GLY A 103 20.40 -15.58 7.71
C GLY A 103 20.59 -15.12 9.15
N ASP A 104 20.06 -15.91 10.09
CA ASP A 104 20.44 -15.85 11.50
C ASP A 104 21.97 -15.98 11.52
N GLY A 105 22.63 -14.84 11.70
CA GLY A 105 24.07 -14.77 11.83
C GLY A 105 24.47 -15.46 13.12
N ARG A 106 24.64 -16.77 13.09
CA ARG A 106 25.39 -17.54 14.11
C ARG A 106 26.02 -18.78 13.50
N ARG A 107 27.23 -18.65 12.95
CA ARG A 107 28.43 -19.43 13.31
C ARG A 107 29.69 -18.67 12.93
#